data_AF-A0A2W4P5X8-F1
#
_entry.id   AF-A0A2W4P5X8-F1
#
_cell.length_a   1.000
_cell.length_b   1.000
_cell.length_c   1.000
_cell.angle_alpha   90.00
_cell.angle_beta   90.00
_cell.angle_gamma   90.00
#
_symmetry.space_group_name_H-M   'P 1'
#
loop_
_entity.id
_entity.type
_entity.pdbx_description
1 polymer ?
#
loop_
_entity_poly.entity_id
_entity_poly.type
_entity_poly.pdbx_seq_one_letter_code
_entity_poly.pdbx_strand_id
1 'polypeptide(L)'
;MLIGGLNHLRQRTIWIKNYEPDGSIISNYALVPAENTGLIFGRATRSEGNIHILSGVYGLRNSEYSRGLFISSVDPTGLQTTKYYNFGDLQNFFNYMKARRSNRIKERIERRKIRGKKVRFNYRFLIHEVIEHNDQFIVLGEAFYPQYSSVSSAGYQGFFYPRAFSGYPMIRGDQVFDGYRYTHAVIIGFDRDGNLLWDNSFEINDVKTYSLEQFVRFDVQDDKIVLLYLYDNQIRTKIIRNSEVLEGKTIDPIRTLHENDVLVKARRNTSRLDYWYNANFYAYGIHEIENLVPGGGVEKRRVFFVNKINL
;
A
#
# COMPACT_ATOMS: atom_id res chain seq x y z
N MET A 1 -18.85 9.01 -4.36
CA MET A 1 -18.65 7.57 -4.07
C MET A 1 -18.08 6.88 -5.31
N LEU A 2 -17.16 5.93 -5.12
CA LEU A 2 -16.62 5.10 -6.20
C LEU A 2 -17.11 3.66 -6.05
N ILE A 3 -17.53 3.03 -7.15
CA ILE A 3 -18.04 1.66 -7.15
C ILE A 3 -17.37 0.87 -8.28
N GLY A 4 -16.68 -0.22 -7.94
CA GLY A 4 -16.16 -1.16 -8.94
C GLY A 4 -17.31 -1.99 -9.55
N GLY A 5 -17.26 -2.22 -10.85
CA GLY A 5 -18.25 -3.02 -11.55
C GLY A 5 -17.78 -3.51 -12.92
N LEU A 6 -18.69 -4.10 -13.69
CA LEU A 6 -18.45 -4.47 -15.07
C LEU A 6 -19.23 -3.53 -16.01
N ASN A 7 -18.62 -3.11 -17.12
CA ASN A 7 -19.31 -2.40 -18.18
C ASN A 7 -20.07 -3.38 -19.12
N HIS A 8 -20.77 -2.86 -20.13
CA HIS A 8 -21.50 -3.66 -21.12
C HIS A 8 -20.60 -4.64 -21.90
N LEU A 9 -19.31 -4.32 -22.05
CA LEU A 9 -18.29 -5.21 -22.60
C LEU A 9 -17.70 -6.15 -21.55
N ARG A 10 -18.31 -6.32 -20.37
CA ARG A 10 -17.76 -7.16 -19.28
C ARG A 10 -16.29 -6.83 -18.95
N GLN A 11 -15.88 -5.56 -19.08
CA GLN A 11 -14.60 -5.07 -18.60
C GLN A 11 -14.80 -4.47 -17.22
N ARG A 12 -13.82 -4.68 -16.33
CA ARG A 12 -13.80 -3.98 -15.04
C ARG A 12 -13.72 -2.47 -15.24
N THR A 13 -14.60 -1.76 -14.58
CA THR A 13 -14.65 -0.30 -14.58
C THR A 13 -14.98 0.24 -13.18
N ILE A 14 -14.81 1.54 -13.02
CA ILE A 14 -15.15 2.29 -11.80
C ILE A 14 -16.25 3.29 -12.16
N TRP A 15 -17.34 3.21 -11.41
CA TRP A 15 -18.44 4.15 -11.43
C TRP A 15 -18.18 5.26 -10.41
N ILE A 16 -18.44 6.48 -10.83
CA ILE A 16 -18.37 7.69 -10.01
C ILE A 16 -19.80 8.16 -9.80
N LYS A 17 -20.23 8.15 -8.55
CA LYS A 17 -21.58 8.57 -8.13
C LYS A 17 -21.49 9.75 -7.18
N ASN A 18 -22.17 10.83 -7.51
CA ASN A 18 -22.34 12.00 -6.66
C ASN A 18 -23.78 12.04 -6.13
N TYR A 19 -23.92 12.38 -4.86
CA TYR A 19 -25.19 12.41 -4.17
C TYR A 19 -25.36 13.75 -3.46
N GLU A 20 -26.60 14.20 -3.35
CA GLU A 20 -27.00 15.24 -2.41
C GLU A 20 -26.97 14.71 -0.97
N PRO A 21 -26.99 15.59 0.05
CA PRO A 21 -27.06 15.18 1.46
C PRO A 21 -28.28 14.30 1.80
N ASP A 22 -29.37 14.41 1.05
CA ASP A 22 -30.58 13.60 1.21
C ASP A 22 -30.49 12.20 0.58
N GLY A 23 -29.39 11.90 -0.13
CA GLY A 23 -29.15 10.62 -0.80
C GLY A 23 -29.65 10.55 -2.25
N SER A 24 -30.24 11.62 -2.79
CA SER A 24 -30.60 11.69 -4.21
C SER A 24 -29.34 11.75 -5.10
N ILE A 25 -29.38 11.15 -6.30
CA ILE A 25 -28.23 11.08 -7.21
C ILE A 25 -28.15 12.38 -8.01
N ILE A 26 -27.01 13.07 -7.91
CA ILE A 26 -26.67 14.23 -8.74
C ILE A 26 -26.15 13.77 -10.10
N SER A 27 -25.20 12.83 -10.08
CA SER A 27 -24.58 12.32 -11.30
C SER A 27 -24.03 10.91 -11.11
N ASN A 28 -24.01 10.15 -12.20
CA ASN A 28 -23.55 8.77 -12.24
C ASN A 28 -22.91 8.47 -13.59
N TYR A 29 -21.59 8.34 -13.62
CA TYR A 29 -20.82 8.04 -14.83
C TYR A 29 -19.84 6.90 -14.56
N ALA A 30 -19.68 6.03 -15.55
CA ALA A 30 -18.66 4.99 -15.55
C ALA A 30 -17.45 5.47 -16.34
N LEU A 31 -16.25 5.25 -15.80
CA LEU A 31 -15.06 5.40 -16.62
C LEU A 31 -15.10 4.42 -17.79
N VAL A 32 -14.53 4.81 -18.93
CA VAL A 32 -14.36 3.89 -20.08
C VAL A 32 -12.91 3.40 -20.08
N PRO A 33 -12.67 2.12 -19.72
CA PRO A 33 -11.34 1.54 -19.82
C PRO A 33 -10.90 1.45 -21.29
N ALA A 34 -9.59 1.53 -21.53
CA ALA A 34 -9.04 1.23 -22.85
C ALA A 34 -9.34 -0.22 -23.28
N GLU A 35 -9.17 -0.52 -24.57
CA GLU A 35 -9.38 -1.86 -25.09
C GLU A 35 -8.52 -2.90 -24.34
N ASN A 36 -9.10 -4.07 -24.07
CA ASN A 36 -8.47 -5.19 -23.35
C ASN A 36 -7.92 -4.83 -21.94
N THR A 37 -8.35 -3.70 -21.40
CA THR A 37 -7.97 -3.18 -20.09
C THR A 37 -9.15 -3.25 -19.13
N GLY A 38 -8.86 -3.39 -17.84
CA GLY A 38 -9.84 -3.27 -16.76
C GLY A 38 -9.30 -2.38 -15.65
N LEU A 39 -10.15 -1.49 -15.12
CA LEU A 39 -9.85 -0.65 -13.97
C LEU A 39 -10.20 -1.43 -12.71
N ILE A 40 -9.20 -1.77 -11.91
CA ILE A 40 -9.36 -2.72 -10.80
C ILE A 40 -9.81 -1.98 -9.53
N PHE A 41 -9.17 -0.86 -9.24
CA PHE A 41 -9.37 -0.07 -8.02
C PHE A 41 -8.89 1.36 -8.26
N GLY A 42 -9.48 2.33 -7.55
CA GLY A 42 -9.01 3.72 -7.59
C GLY A 42 -9.56 4.57 -6.43
N ARG A 43 -8.95 5.74 -6.27
CA ARG A 43 -9.33 6.81 -5.34
C ARG A 43 -9.56 8.09 -6.12
N ALA A 44 -10.50 8.89 -5.64
CA ALA A 44 -10.87 10.16 -6.24
C ALA A 44 -10.53 11.30 -5.29
N THR A 45 -10.13 12.41 -5.87
CA THR A 45 -10.24 13.74 -5.26
C THR A 45 -11.01 14.67 -6.20
N ARG A 46 -11.43 15.82 -5.69
CA ARG A 46 -12.00 16.90 -6.50
C ARG A 46 -10.97 18.00 -6.62
N SER A 47 -10.81 18.50 -7.83
CA SER A 47 -9.98 19.65 -8.16
C SER A 47 -10.88 20.87 -8.45
N GLU A 48 -10.27 22.00 -8.83
CA GLU A 48 -10.96 23.22 -9.22
C GLU A 48 -12.01 22.96 -10.33
N GLY A 49 -13.11 23.71 -10.31
CA GLY A 49 -14.19 23.56 -11.28
C GLY A 49 -15.00 22.27 -11.15
N ASN A 50 -14.91 21.58 -10.00
CA ASN A 50 -15.62 20.32 -9.72
C ASN A 50 -15.20 19.16 -10.66
N ILE A 51 -13.96 19.22 -11.16
CA ILE A 51 -13.34 18.15 -11.93
C ILE A 51 -12.96 17.03 -10.96
N HIS A 52 -13.38 15.81 -11.27
CA HIS A 52 -13.02 14.63 -10.50
C HIS A 52 -11.71 14.07 -11.03
N ILE A 53 -10.72 13.96 -10.17
CA ILE A 53 -9.42 13.36 -10.48
C ILE A 53 -9.39 11.99 -9.84
N LEU A 54 -9.34 10.94 -10.67
CA LEU A 54 -9.29 9.56 -10.24
C LEU A 54 -7.91 8.99 -10.54
N SER A 55 -7.23 8.45 -9.52
CA SER A 55 -6.05 7.61 -9.73
C SER A 55 -6.29 6.21 -9.21
N GLY A 56 -5.79 5.23 -9.95
CA GLY A 56 -6.07 3.83 -9.67
C GLY A 56 -5.10 2.91 -10.38
N VAL A 57 -5.39 1.62 -10.29
CA VAL A 57 -4.60 0.57 -10.93
C VAL A 57 -5.41 -0.14 -12.00
N TYR A 58 -4.74 -0.45 -13.10
CA TYR A 58 -5.34 -1.17 -14.22
C TYR A 58 -4.65 -2.51 -14.44
N GLY A 59 -5.39 -3.46 -15.01
CA GLY A 59 -4.88 -4.76 -15.43
C GLY A 59 -5.46 -5.18 -16.76
N LEU A 60 -5.33 -6.47 -17.07
CA LEU A 60 -6.13 -7.06 -18.15
C LEU A 60 -7.61 -6.95 -17.80
N ARG A 61 -8.46 -6.96 -18.84
CA ARG A 61 -9.93 -6.93 -18.78
C ARG A 61 -10.57 -7.52 -17.52
N ASN A 62 -10.16 -8.73 -17.09
CA ASN A 62 -10.73 -9.47 -15.95
C ASN A 62 -9.68 -9.88 -14.89
N SER A 63 -8.55 -9.20 -14.79
CA SER A 63 -7.50 -9.57 -13.82
C SER A 63 -7.67 -8.87 -12.47
N GLU A 64 -7.32 -9.58 -11.40
CA GLU A 64 -7.08 -9.00 -10.07
C GLU A 64 -5.66 -8.44 -9.93
N TYR A 65 -4.78 -8.72 -10.89
CA TYR A 65 -3.40 -8.22 -10.88
C TYR A 65 -3.30 -6.97 -11.73
N SER A 66 -2.79 -5.92 -11.09
CA SER A 66 -2.42 -4.68 -11.74
C SER A 66 -1.14 -4.82 -12.54
N ARG A 67 -1.10 -4.12 -13.68
CA ARG A 67 0.07 -3.97 -14.56
C ARG A 67 0.69 -2.58 -14.47
N GLY A 68 -0.04 -1.65 -13.89
CA GLY A 68 0.31 -0.25 -13.82
C GLY A 68 -0.81 0.57 -13.21
N LEU A 69 -0.67 1.88 -13.38
CA LEU A 69 -1.54 2.90 -12.83
C LEU A 69 -2.30 3.60 -13.96
N PHE A 70 -3.46 4.12 -13.63
CA PHE A 70 -4.14 5.08 -14.48
C PHE A 70 -4.41 6.35 -13.67
N ILE A 71 -4.47 7.46 -14.38
CA ILE A 71 -5.03 8.72 -13.87
C ILE A 71 -6.08 9.20 -14.86
N SER A 72 -7.22 9.64 -14.35
CA SER A 72 -8.37 10.04 -15.13
C SER A 72 -8.91 11.35 -14.58
N SER A 73 -9.12 12.34 -15.46
CA SER A 73 -9.93 13.51 -15.13
C SER A 73 -11.33 13.32 -15.71
N VAL A 74 -12.35 13.69 -14.94
CA VAL A 74 -13.74 13.73 -15.40
C VAL A 74 -14.35 15.08 -15.03
N ASP A 75 -14.74 15.84 -16.05
CA ASP A 75 -15.36 17.14 -15.86
C ASP A 75 -16.86 17.00 -15.50
N PRO A 76 -17.54 18.10 -15.13
CA PRO A 76 -18.98 18.07 -14.82
C PRO A 76 -19.87 17.65 -16.00
N THR A 77 -19.40 17.76 -17.25
CA THR A 77 -20.14 17.31 -18.44
C THR A 77 -20.04 15.79 -18.67
N GLY A 78 -19.11 15.12 -17.96
CA GLY A 78 -18.81 13.71 -18.12
C GLY A 78 -17.71 13.43 -19.15
N LEU A 79 -17.07 14.47 -19.69
CA LEU A 79 -15.89 14.29 -20.55
C LEU A 79 -14.75 13.75 -19.71
N GLN A 80 -14.14 12.66 -20.18
CA GLN A 80 -13.09 11.96 -19.47
C GLN A 80 -11.79 11.93 -20.27
N THR A 81 -10.67 12.17 -19.60
CA THR A 81 -9.33 11.93 -20.16
C THR A 81 -8.60 10.96 -19.27
N THR A 82 -8.20 9.79 -19.79
CA THR A 82 -7.53 8.75 -19.01
C THR A 82 -6.16 8.41 -19.60
N LYS A 83 -5.13 8.49 -18.77
CA LYS A 83 -3.75 8.10 -19.10
C LYS A 83 -3.36 6.85 -18.33
N TYR A 84 -2.52 6.01 -18.94
CA TYR A 84 -2.10 4.72 -18.40
C TYR A 84 -0.57 4.61 -18.37
N TYR A 85 -0.04 4.22 -17.21
CA TYR A 85 1.40 4.07 -16.95
C TYR A 85 1.68 2.64 -16.48
N ASN A 86 2.47 1.88 -17.24
CA ASN A 86 2.93 0.57 -16.78
C ASN A 86 3.87 0.77 -15.58
N PHE A 87 3.95 -0.19 -14.65
CA PHE A 87 4.95 -0.08 -13.57
C PHE A 87 6.40 0.03 -14.07
N GLY A 88 6.69 -0.50 -15.26
CA GLY A 88 7.98 -0.31 -15.93
C GLY A 88 8.19 1.07 -16.55
N ASP A 89 7.16 1.91 -16.62
CA ASP A 89 7.27 3.31 -17.07
C ASP A 89 7.71 4.24 -15.91
N LEU A 90 7.62 3.78 -14.65
CA LEU A 90 8.06 4.47 -13.44
C LEU A 90 9.55 4.22 -13.18
N GLN A 91 10.32 5.28 -12.92
CA GLN A 91 11.79 5.22 -12.83
C GLN A 91 12.26 4.60 -11.51
N ASN A 92 11.57 4.91 -10.41
CA ASN A 92 11.99 4.60 -9.05
C ASN A 92 11.11 3.55 -8.35
N PHE A 93 10.06 3.07 -9.02
CA PHE A 93 9.16 2.03 -8.52
C PHE A 93 9.89 0.79 -7.99
N PHE A 94 10.99 0.37 -8.63
CA PHE A 94 11.76 -0.82 -8.22
C PHE A 94 12.93 -0.54 -7.27
N ASN A 95 13.15 0.72 -6.85
CA ASN A 95 14.30 1.10 -6.03
C ASN A 95 14.21 0.60 -4.57
N TYR A 96 13.04 0.13 -4.11
CA TYR A 96 12.91 -0.57 -2.83
C TYR A 96 13.67 -1.91 -2.79
N MET A 97 14.02 -2.48 -3.95
CA MET A 97 14.76 -3.72 -4.03
C MET A 97 16.26 -3.49 -3.84
N LYS A 98 16.99 -4.51 -3.38
CA LYS A 98 18.47 -4.53 -3.42
C LYS A 98 18.98 -4.13 -4.81
N ALA A 99 20.02 -3.29 -4.85
CA ALA A 99 20.56 -2.68 -6.07
C ALA A 99 20.73 -3.66 -7.24
N ARG A 100 21.35 -4.83 -7.01
CA ARG A 100 21.55 -5.87 -8.03
C ARG A 100 20.24 -6.37 -8.66
N ARG A 101 19.17 -6.51 -7.86
CA ARG A 101 17.86 -6.95 -8.35
C ARG A 101 17.15 -5.84 -9.12
N SER A 102 17.22 -4.60 -8.62
CA SER A 102 16.66 -3.43 -9.30
C SER A 102 17.29 -3.23 -10.68
N ASN A 103 18.63 -3.26 -10.77
CA ASN A 103 19.36 -3.10 -12.04
C ASN A 103 18.96 -4.17 -13.07
N ARG A 104 18.85 -5.43 -12.66
CA ARG A 104 18.41 -6.53 -13.55
C ARG A 104 17.00 -6.31 -14.09
N ILE A 105 16.11 -5.72 -13.30
CA ILE A 105 14.74 -5.39 -13.73
C ILE A 105 14.78 -4.21 -14.70
N LYS A 106 15.54 -3.15 -14.41
CA LYS A 106 15.71 -2.00 -15.31
C LYS A 106 16.25 -2.44 -16.68
N GLU A 107 17.31 -3.23 -16.72
CA GLU A 107 17.84 -3.80 -17.97
C GLU A 107 16.81 -4.66 -18.74
N ARG A 108 15.95 -5.38 -18.02
CA ARG A 108 14.87 -6.17 -18.64
C ARG A 108 13.80 -5.27 -19.26
N ILE A 109 13.46 -4.17 -18.60
CA ILE A 109 12.52 -3.15 -19.10
C ILE A 109 13.07 -2.54 -20.38
N GLU A 110 14.31 -2.03 -20.34
CA GLU A 110 14.94 -1.39 -21.50
C GLU A 110 15.04 -2.32 -22.71
N ARG A 111 15.51 -3.56 -22.52
CA ARG A 111 15.58 -4.55 -23.61
C ARG A 111 14.22 -4.85 -24.25
N ARG A 112 13.13 -4.77 -23.48
CA ARG A 112 11.77 -5.00 -23.98
C ARG A 112 11.25 -3.75 -24.69
N LYS A 113 11.51 -2.56 -24.14
CA LYS A 113 11.16 -1.26 -24.70
C LYS A 113 11.75 -1.06 -26.09
N ILE A 114 13.04 -1.38 -26.28
CA ILE A 114 13.72 -1.35 -27.59
C ILE A 114 13.00 -2.23 -28.64
N ARG A 115 12.36 -3.32 -28.20
CA ARG A 115 11.61 -4.24 -29.08
C ARG A 115 10.13 -3.85 -29.25
N GLY A 116 9.75 -2.64 -28.83
CA GLY A 116 8.35 -2.17 -28.83
C GLY A 116 7.43 -2.96 -27.89
N LYS A 117 7.98 -3.64 -26.88
CA LYS A 117 7.21 -4.50 -25.95
C LYS A 117 7.31 -3.96 -24.53
N LYS A 118 6.23 -4.05 -23.76
CA LYS A 118 6.23 -3.75 -22.32
C LYS A 118 6.53 -5.01 -21.49
N VAL A 119 7.22 -4.86 -20.37
CA VAL A 119 7.36 -5.94 -19.38
C VAL A 119 6.02 -6.12 -18.67
N ARG A 120 5.64 -7.38 -18.45
CA ARG A 120 4.45 -7.70 -17.68
C ARG A 120 4.83 -7.82 -16.22
N PHE A 121 4.40 -6.84 -15.43
CA PHE A 121 4.40 -6.90 -13.97
C PHE A 121 2.99 -7.25 -13.50
N ASN A 122 2.89 -7.98 -12.40
CA ASN A 122 1.63 -8.41 -11.79
C ASN A 122 1.70 -8.08 -10.31
N TYR A 123 1.27 -6.89 -9.92
CA TYR A 123 1.19 -6.48 -8.52
C TYR A 123 -0.27 -6.49 -8.05
N ARG A 124 -0.49 -6.75 -6.76
CA ARG A 124 -1.69 -6.21 -6.11
C ARG A 124 -1.26 -4.90 -5.46
N PHE A 125 -1.83 -3.81 -5.93
CA PHE A 125 -1.40 -2.45 -5.60
C PHE A 125 -2.63 -1.65 -5.22
N LEU A 126 -2.61 -1.03 -4.06
CA LEU A 126 -3.75 -0.29 -3.50
C LEU A 126 -3.42 1.20 -3.50
N ILE A 127 -4.27 2.02 -4.12
CA ILE A 127 -4.15 3.48 -4.00
C ILE A 127 -4.81 3.91 -2.69
N HIS A 128 -4.07 4.62 -1.88
CA HIS A 128 -4.58 5.12 -0.60
C HIS A 128 -5.08 6.53 -0.74
N GLU A 129 -4.28 7.39 -1.38
CA GLU A 129 -4.51 8.82 -1.41
C GLU A 129 -4.20 9.41 -2.77
N VAL A 130 -4.96 10.45 -3.12
CA VAL A 130 -4.75 11.33 -4.26
C VAL A 130 -5.00 12.74 -3.73
N ILE A 131 -3.98 13.57 -3.69
CA ILE A 131 -4.09 14.95 -3.23
C ILE A 131 -3.60 15.90 -4.32
N GLU A 132 -4.10 17.13 -4.28
CA GLU A 132 -3.61 18.22 -5.14
C GLU A 132 -2.67 19.10 -4.32
N HIS A 133 -1.50 19.43 -4.88
CA HIS A 133 -0.51 20.30 -4.25
C HIS A 133 0.38 20.94 -5.33
N ASN A 134 0.54 22.28 -5.30
CA ASN A 134 1.37 23.05 -6.23
C ASN A 134 1.22 22.64 -7.71
N ASP A 135 -0.02 22.62 -8.21
CA ASP A 135 -0.37 22.22 -9.59
C ASP A 135 -0.02 20.78 -9.96
N GLN A 136 0.20 19.92 -8.97
CA GLN A 136 0.46 18.50 -9.16
C GLN A 136 -0.58 17.66 -8.43
N PHE A 137 -0.87 16.49 -8.99
CA PHE A 137 -1.55 15.42 -8.27
C PHE A 137 -0.52 14.46 -7.68
N ILE A 138 -0.51 14.36 -6.36
CA ILE A 138 0.35 13.43 -5.62
C ILE A 138 -0.48 12.21 -5.24
N VAL A 139 -0.01 11.04 -5.68
CA VAL A 139 -0.68 9.76 -5.48
C VAL A 139 0.20 8.86 -4.62
N LEU A 140 -0.36 8.32 -3.54
CA LEU A 140 0.28 7.32 -2.70
C LEU A 140 -0.43 5.97 -2.87
N GLY A 141 0.35 4.91 -3.09
CA GLY A 141 -0.16 3.54 -3.05
C GLY A 141 0.84 2.52 -2.54
N GLU A 142 0.33 1.34 -2.17
CA GLU A 142 1.12 0.28 -1.54
C GLU A 142 0.94 -1.06 -2.25
N ALA A 143 2.08 -1.74 -2.46
CA ALA A 143 2.12 -3.06 -3.07
C ALA A 143 2.09 -4.17 -2.01
N PHE A 144 1.18 -5.12 -2.16
CA PHE A 144 1.00 -6.24 -1.25
C PHE A 144 0.80 -7.58 -1.98
N TYR A 145 0.89 -8.69 -1.26
CA TYR A 145 0.48 -10.01 -1.75
C TYR A 145 -0.08 -10.87 -0.62
N PRO A 146 -1.10 -11.72 -0.88
CA PRO A 146 -1.57 -12.69 0.10
C PRO A 146 -0.51 -13.76 0.32
N GLN A 147 -0.28 -14.10 1.59
CA GLN A 147 0.58 -15.19 2.01
C GLN A 147 -0.31 -16.33 2.53
N TYR A 148 0.07 -17.55 2.23
CA TYR A 148 -0.60 -18.76 2.70
C TYR A 148 0.42 -19.66 3.38
N SER A 149 0.04 -20.23 4.53
CA SER A 149 0.84 -21.20 5.25
C SER A 149 0.29 -22.61 4.99
N SER A 150 1.18 -23.56 4.72
CA SER A 150 0.80 -24.98 4.68
C SER A 150 0.65 -25.47 6.11
N VAL A 151 -0.54 -25.94 6.47
CA VAL A 151 -0.74 -26.66 7.73
C VAL A 151 -0.47 -28.13 7.45
N SER A 152 0.70 -28.63 7.83
CA SER A 152 0.93 -30.07 7.82
C SER A 152 0.19 -30.69 9.01
N SER A 153 -0.87 -31.45 8.74
CA SER A 153 -1.56 -32.32 9.72
C SER A 153 -0.69 -33.51 10.18
N ALA A 154 0.60 -33.29 10.43
CA ALA A 154 1.52 -34.30 10.94
C ALA A 154 1.55 -34.33 12.49
N GLY A 155 0.41 -34.02 13.12
CA GLY A 155 0.32 -33.76 14.56
C GLY A 155 -0.55 -34.72 15.38
N TYR A 156 -1.09 -35.79 14.78
CA TYR A 156 -1.85 -36.82 15.50
C TYR A 156 -1.56 -38.21 14.91
N GLN A 157 -0.30 -38.61 14.88
CA GLN A 157 0.05 -40.03 14.77
C GLN A 157 0.85 -40.39 16.01
N GLY A 158 0.12 -40.83 17.04
CA GLY A 158 0.70 -41.29 18.30
C GLY A 158 1.75 -42.37 18.03
N PHE A 159 2.83 -42.30 18.81
CA PHE A 159 4.01 -43.17 18.79
C PHE A 159 3.75 -44.68 18.97
N PHE A 160 2.49 -45.13 19.01
CA PHE A 160 2.06 -46.46 19.44
C PHE A 160 1.21 -47.25 18.41
N TYR A 161 1.02 -46.77 17.18
CA TYR A 161 0.30 -47.55 16.15
C TYR A 161 1.22 -48.05 15.03
N PRO A 162 1.45 -49.37 14.91
CA PRO A 162 2.19 -49.97 13.80
C PRO A 162 1.50 -49.71 12.46
N ARG A 163 2.30 -49.42 11.44
CA ARG A 163 1.88 -49.12 10.05
C ARG A 163 1.27 -50.31 9.31
N ALA A 164 0.11 -50.79 9.74
CA ALA A 164 -0.70 -51.70 8.94
C ALA A 164 -2.15 -51.30 9.09
N PHE A 165 -2.87 -51.14 7.97
CA PHE A 165 -4.28 -50.78 7.86
C PHE A 165 -4.64 -49.31 8.04
N SER A 166 -4.52 -48.52 6.97
CA SER A 166 -5.59 -47.57 6.60
C SER A 166 -5.36 -47.03 5.18
N GLY A 167 -6.18 -47.48 4.23
CA GLY A 167 -6.24 -46.97 2.85
C GLY A 167 -6.98 -45.63 2.73
N TYR A 168 -6.74 -44.69 3.66
CA TYR A 168 -7.37 -43.38 3.61
C TYR A 168 -6.53 -42.40 2.79
N PRO A 169 -7.15 -41.58 1.92
CA PRO A 169 -6.45 -40.59 1.13
C PRO A 169 -5.72 -39.61 2.05
N MET A 170 -4.41 -39.48 1.82
CA MET A 170 -3.54 -38.49 2.45
C MET A 170 -4.20 -37.11 2.32
N ILE A 171 -4.67 -36.54 3.43
CA ILE A 171 -5.27 -35.21 3.47
C ILE A 171 -4.22 -34.25 2.90
N ARG A 172 -4.47 -33.71 1.70
CA ARG A 172 -3.62 -32.68 1.11
C ARG A 172 -3.57 -31.53 2.12
N GLY A 173 -2.38 -31.12 2.54
CA GLY A 173 -2.22 -30.03 3.48
C GLY A 173 -2.96 -28.79 2.97
N ASP A 174 -3.98 -28.36 3.71
CA ASP A 174 -4.76 -27.19 3.35
C ASP A 174 -3.87 -25.95 3.49
N GLN A 175 -3.87 -25.11 2.44
CA GLN A 175 -3.25 -23.80 2.49
C GLN A 175 -4.18 -22.85 3.22
N VAL A 176 -3.78 -22.42 4.41
CA VAL A 176 -4.54 -21.47 5.22
C VAL A 176 -4.00 -20.06 4.95
N PHE A 177 -4.89 -19.11 4.73
CA PHE A 177 -4.52 -17.70 4.56
C PHE A 177 -3.81 -17.18 5.81
N ASP A 178 -2.61 -16.65 5.64
CA ASP A 178 -1.70 -16.19 6.71
C ASP A 178 -1.44 -14.67 6.64
N GLY A 179 -2.34 -13.93 5.99
CA GLY A 179 -2.30 -12.47 5.91
C GLY A 179 -1.74 -11.91 4.60
N TYR A 180 -1.80 -10.59 4.46
CA TYR A 180 -1.21 -9.80 3.40
C TYR A 180 0.16 -9.30 3.82
N ARG A 181 1.16 -9.54 2.98
CA ARG A 181 2.51 -9.04 3.14
C ARG A 181 2.73 -7.85 2.22
N TYR A 182 3.13 -6.73 2.79
CA TYR A 182 3.47 -5.53 2.05
C TYR A 182 4.93 -5.59 1.60
N THR A 183 5.27 -4.82 0.57
CA THR A 183 6.64 -4.78 0.03
C THR A 183 7.21 -3.38 -0.05
N HIS A 184 6.41 -2.44 -0.55
CA HIS A 184 6.80 -1.05 -0.69
C HIS A 184 5.56 -0.17 -0.90
N ALA A 185 5.68 1.08 -0.48
CA ALA A 185 4.85 2.17 -0.96
C ALA A 185 5.50 2.83 -2.17
N VAL A 186 4.70 3.49 -2.99
CA VAL A 186 5.13 4.35 -4.08
C VAL A 186 4.33 5.64 -4.01
N ILE A 187 5.05 6.75 -4.05
CA ILE A 187 4.49 8.09 -4.16
C ILE A 187 4.84 8.66 -5.54
N ILE A 188 3.88 9.28 -6.19
CA ILE A 188 3.95 9.60 -7.62
C ILE A 188 3.35 10.98 -7.84
N GLY A 189 4.07 11.83 -8.57
CA GLY A 189 3.59 13.14 -9.00
C GLY A 189 3.14 13.13 -10.45
N PHE A 190 1.96 13.67 -10.70
CA PHE A 190 1.42 13.96 -12.02
C PHE A 190 1.17 15.45 -12.18
N ASP A 191 1.27 15.99 -13.40
CA ASP A 191 0.78 17.34 -13.68
C ASP A 191 -0.76 17.39 -13.78
N ARG A 192 -1.33 18.59 -13.98
CA ARG A 192 -2.78 18.80 -14.15
C ARG A 192 -3.39 18.01 -15.31
N ASP A 193 -2.61 17.69 -16.33
CA ASP A 193 -3.06 16.87 -17.47
C ASP A 193 -2.93 15.36 -17.21
N GLY A 194 -2.37 14.96 -16.06
CA GLY A 194 -2.11 13.58 -15.70
C GLY A 194 -0.84 13.00 -16.33
N ASN A 195 0.09 13.82 -16.83
CA ASN A 195 1.42 13.35 -17.23
C ASN A 195 2.26 13.01 -16.00
N LEU A 196 2.93 11.85 -16.04
CA LEU A 196 3.89 11.45 -15.01
C LEU A 196 5.08 12.43 -14.96
N LEU A 197 5.30 13.04 -13.80
CA LEU A 197 6.43 13.94 -13.55
C LEU A 197 7.58 13.23 -12.84
N TRP A 198 7.26 12.51 -11.76
CA TRP A 198 8.24 11.86 -10.90
C TRP A 198 7.60 10.72 -10.10
N ASP A 199 8.43 9.81 -9.60
CA ASP A 199 8.01 8.76 -8.68
C ASP A 199 9.11 8.45 -7.66
N ASN A 200 8.72 7.93 -6.50
CA ASN A 200 9.64 7.43 -5.49
C ASN A 200 9.04 6.23 -4.75
N SER A 201 9.89 5.29 -4.32
CA SER A 201 9.44 4.10 -3.58
C SER A 201 9.99 4.07 -2.15
N PHE A 202 9.22 3.53 -1.22
CA PHE A 202 9.61 3.37 0.18
C PHE A 202 9.42 1.91 0.62
N GLU A 203 10.49 1.24 1.04
CA GLU A 203 10.45 -0.18 1.40
C GLU A 203 9.64 -0.49 2.68
N ILE A 204 8.82 -1.54 2.59
CA ILE A 204 7.99 -2.08 3.67
C ILE A 204 8.28 -3.57 3.76
N ASN A 205 9.41 -3.94 4.38
CA ASN A 205 9.90 -5.33 4.30
C ASN A 205 9.31 -6.27 5.36
N ASP A 206 8.66 -5.75 6.39
CA ASP A 206 8.41 -6.51 7.63
C ASP A 206 6.91 -6.60 7.99
N VAL A 207 6.05 -5.90 7.25
CA VAL A 207 4.63 -5.77 7.61
C VAL A 207 3.81 -6.95 7.07
N LYS A 208 3.12 -7.66 7.98
CA LYS A 208 2.10 -8.66 7.67
C LYS A 208 0.82 -8.39 8.48
N THR A 209 -0.32 -8.31 7.80
CA THR A 209 -1.62 -7.98 8.41
C THR A 209 -2.73 -8.86 7.83
N TYR A 210 -3.82 -9.09 8.56
CA TYR A 210 -4.97 -9.84 8.06
C TYR A 210 -5.99 -8.96 7.31
N SER A 211 -5.84 -7.64 7.39
CA SER A 211 -6.66 -6.62 6.71
C SER A 211 -5.80 -5.78 5.77
N LEU A 212 -6.37 -5.27 4.69
CA LEU A 212 -5.70 -4.26 3.87
C LEU A 212 -5.85 -2.90 4.54
N GLU A 213 -4.72 -2.34 4.98
CA GLU A 213 -4.62 -1.07 5.69
C GLU A 213 -3.61 -0.17 4.97
N GLN A 214 -3.62 1.12 5.31
CA GLN A 214 -2.59 2.06 4.87
C GLN A 214 -1.49 2.12 5.92
N PHE A 215 -0.25 1.84 5.53
CA PHE A 215 0.88 1.91 6.47
C PHE A 215 1.65 3.22 6.38
N VAL A 216 1.96 3.64 5.15
CA VAL A 216 2.71 4.86 4.88
C VAL A 216 1.77 6.05 4.92
N ARG A 217 2.17 7.04 5.71
CA ARG A 217 1.63 8.40 5.71
C ARG A 217 2.65 9.32 5.08
N PHE A 218 2.21 10.50 4.67
CA PHE A 218 3.14 11.48 4.13
C PHE A 218 2.73 12.91 4.44
N ASP A 219 3.72 13.78 4.56
CA ASP A 219 3.52 15.23 4.70
C ASP A 219 4.22 15.93 3.54
N VAL A 220 3.51 16.85 2.89
CA VAL A 220 4.05 17.65 1.79
C VAL A 220 4.40 19.03 2.34
N GLN A 221 5.69 19.35 2.31
CA GLN A 221 6.26 20.63 2.71
C GLN A 221 6.72 21.39 1.45
N ASP A 222 7.04 22.67 1.60
CA ASP A 222 7.32 23.56 0.45
C ASP A 222 8.36 23.01 -0.54
N ASP A 223 9.39 22.30 -0.06
CA ASP A 223 10.51 21.82 -0.88
C ASP A 223 10.76 20.31 -0.78
N LYS A 224 10.00 19.58 0.03
CA LYS A 224 10.24 18.16 0.33
C LYS A 224 8.97 17.43 0.73
N ILE A 225 8.99 16.11 0.58
CA ILE A 225 7.94 15.21 1.06
C ILE A 225 8.56 14.26 2.06
N VAL A 226 7.93 14.15 3.22
CA VAL A 226 8.34 13.22 4.27
C VAL A 226 7.38 12.04 4.28
N LEU A 227 7.89 10.84 4.06
CA LEU A 227 7.16 9.58 4.11
C LEU A 227 7.47 8.89 5.43
N LEU A 228 6.46 8.37 6.13
CA LEU A 228 6.68 7.66 7.39
C LEU A 228 5.68 6.52 7.62
N TYR A 229 6.13 5.47 8.28
CA TYR A 229 5.26 4.41 8.80
C TYR A 229 5.77 3.87 10.12
N LEU A 230 4.87 3.31 10.92
CA LEU A 230 5.19 2.69 12.20
C LEU A 230 5.23 1.17 12.06
N TYR A 231 6.35 0.57 12.46
CA TYR A 231 6.45 -0.88 12.56
C TYR A 231 7.38 -1.30 13.70
N ASP A 232 6.95 -2.30 14.49
CA ASP A 232 7.72 -2.84 15.63
C ASP A 232 8.13 -1.74 16.63
N ASN A 233 7.20 -0.83 16.93
CA ASN A 233 7.41 0.35 17.77
C ASN A 233 8.55 1.27 17.30
N GLN A 234 8.88 1.22 16.00
CA GLN A 234 9.84 2.09 15.36
C GLN A 234 9.18 2.86 14.23
N ILE A 235 9.31 4.18 14.27
CA ILE A 235 8.94 5.09 13.20
C ILE A 235 10.04 5.01 12.16
N ARG A 236 9.65 4.69 10.93
CA ARG A 236 10.56 4.62 9.80
C ARG A 236 10.23 5.76 8.87
N THR A 237 11.21 6.60 8.60
CA THR A 237 11.01 7.83 7.82
C THR A 237 11.89 7.82 6.58
N LYS A 238 11.44 8.50 5.53
CA LYS A 238 12.22 8.77 4.31
C LYS A 238 11.85 10.15 3.78
N ILE A 239 12.85 10.98 3.47
CA ILE A 239 12.63 12.34 2.95
C ILE A 239 13.03 12.40 1.49
N ILE A 240 12.15 12.92 0.65
CA ILE A 240 12.34 13.00 -0.80
C ILE A 240 12.07 14.41 -1.30
N ARG A 241 12.61 14.71 -2.48
CA ARG A 241 12.21 15.84 -3.31
C ARG A 241 12.00 15.29 -4.72
N ASN A 242 10.74 15.13 -5.11
CA ASN A 242 10.37 14.45 -6.36
C ASN A 242 11.05 13.06 -6.47
N SER A 243 11.81 12.84 -7.54
CA SER A 243 12.59 11.61 -7.77
C SER A 243 13.85 11.49 -6.91
N GLU A 244 14.29 12.56 -6.25
CA GLU A 244 15.50 12.59 -5.43
C GLU A 244 15.20 12.14 -4.00
N VAL A 245 16.13 11.39 -3.40
CA VAL A 245 16.09 11.02 -1.98
C VAL A 245 17.02 11.96 -1.23
N LEU A 246 16.45 12.87 -0.44
CA LEU A 246 17.22 13.80 0.39
C LEU A 246 17.76 13.09 1.63
N GLU A 247 16.94 12.24 2.24
CA GLU A 247 17.31 11.40 3.37
C GLU A 247 16.78 9.99 3.17
N GLY A 248 17.68 9.01 3.35
CA GLY A 248 17.35 7.61 3.25
C GLY A 248 16.39 7.14 4.35
N LYS A 249 16.21 5.83 4.45
CA LYS A 249 15.38 5.27 5.51
C LYS A 249 16.06 5.47 6.87
N THR A 250 15.45 6.28 7.73
CA THR A 250 15.79 6.36 9.16
C THR A 250 14.83 5.52 10.00
N ILE A 251 15.24 5.22 11.23
CA ILE A 251 14.51 4.37 12.16
C ILE A 251 14.64 4.99 13.56
N ASP A 252 13.52 5.46 14.10
CA ASP A 252 13.44 6.08 15.42
C ASP A 252 12.50 5.29 16.32
N PRO A 253 12.90 4.90 17.53
CA PRO A 253 12.01 4.20 18.45
C PRO A 253 10.90 5.12 18.96
N ILE A 254 9.72 4.56 19.19
CA ILE A 254 8.64 5.25 19.90
C ILE A 254 9.09 5.53 21.34
N ARG A 255 8.79 6.74 21.82
CA ARG A 255 9.06 7.14 23.20
C ARG A 255 8.11 6.41 24.16
N THR A 256 8.69 5.88 25.23
CA THR A 256 7.97 5.38 26.42
C THR A 256 7.80 6.51 27.44
N LEU A 257 6.91 6.30 28.42
CA LEU A 257 6.69 7.28 29.48
C LEU A 257 7.89 7.35 30.44
N HIS A 258 8.53 6.22 30.71
CA HIS A 258 9.71 6.13 31.57
C HIS A 258 10.93 5.66 30.79
N GLU A 259 12.08 6.27 31.05
CA GLU A 259 13.34 5.98 30.34
C GLU A 259 13.81 4.53 30.50
N ASN A 260 13.50 3.90 31.64
CA ASN A 260 13.88 2.53 31.94
C ASN A 260 12.90 1.48 31.38
N ASP A 261 11.86 1.90 30.66
CA ASP A 261 10.87 0.99 30.09
C ASP A 261 11.48 0.14 28.97
N VAL A 262 11.47 -1.17 29.15
CA VAL A 262 11.87 -2.10 28.08
C VAL A 262 10.64 -2.65 27.38
N LEU A 263 10.49 -2.29 26.10
CA LEU A 263 9.43 -2.83 25.25
C LEU A 263 9.72 -4.28 24.89
N VAL A 264 8.79 -5.17 25.23
CA VAL A 264 8.82 -6.55 24.76
C VAL A 264 8.48 -6.56 23.28
N LYS A 265 9.28 -7.26 22.47
CA LYS A 265 8.95 -7.51 21.07
C LYS A 265 7.66 -8.32 20.99
N ALA A 266 6.57 -7.64 20.65
CA ALA A 266 5.27 -8.27 20.53
C ALA A 266 5.26 -9.25 19.35
N ARG A 267 4.65 -10.43 19.54
CA ARG A 267 4.40 -11.37 18.43
C ARG A 267 3.47 -10.79 17.36
N ARG A 268 2.69 -9.75 17.71
CA ARG A 268 1.79 -9.01 16.82
C ARG A 268 1.95 -7.52 17.10
N ASN A 269 2.37 -6.76 16.10
CA ASN A 269 2.40 -5.32 16.19
C ASN A 269 0.95 -4.78 16.15
N THR A 270 0.49 -4.17 17.24
CA THR A 270 -0.83 -3.51 17.30
C THR A 270 -0.72 -2.00 17.16
N SER A 271 0.50 -1.49 17.06
CA SER A 271 0.77 -0.07 16.96
C SER A 271 0.43 0.45 15.55
N ARG A 272 -0.24 1.60 15.51
CA ARG A 272 -0.70 2.26 14.29
C ARG A 272 -0.23 3.70 14.25
N LEU A 273 -0.17 4.25 13.04
CA LEU A 273 0.18 5.64 12.76
C LEU A 273 -0.93 6.27 11.91
N ASP A 274 -1.42 7.43 12.34
CA ASP A 274 -2.40 8.17 11.57
C ASP A 274 -2.13 9.67 11.56
N TYR A 275 -2.78 10.36 10.62
CA TYR A 275 -2.76 11.80 10.50
C TYR A 275 -3.43 12.45 11.71
N TRP A 276 -2.86 13.55 12.18
CA TRP A 276 -3.53 14.43 13.13
C TRP A 276 -3.93 15.75 12.46
N TYR A 277 -3.67 16.90 13.09
CA TYR A 277 -3.87 18.22 12.51
C TYR A 277 -2.59 18.73 11.86
N ASN A 278 -2.71 19.39 10.71
CA ASN A 278 -1.58 19.95 9.96
C ASN A 278 -0.48 18.88 9.72
N ALA A 279 0.80 19.28 9.79
CA ALA A 279 1.96 18.39 9.67
C ALA A 279 2.25 17.56 10.94
N ASN A 280 1.21 17.14 11.68
CA ASN A 280 1.36 16.31 12.88
C ASN A 280 0.69 14.96 12.67
N PHE A 281 1.26 13.94 13.31
CA PHE A 281 0.77 12.57 13.31
C PHE A 281 0.63 12.10 14.75
N TYR A 282 -0.06 10.98 14.93
CA TYR A 282 -0.04 10.30 16.22
C TYR A 282 0.17 8.80 16.02
N ALA A 283 1.05 8.25 16.84
CA ALA A 283 1.28 6.82 16.96
C ALA A 283 0.51 6.32 18.19
N TYR A 284 -0.23 5.22 18.07
CA TYR A 284 -0.99 4.66 19.18
C TYR A 284 -1.03 3.14 19.12
N GLY A 285 -1.24 2.49 20.26
CA GLY A 285 -1.26 1.04 20.34
C GLY A 285 -1.15 0.53 21.76
N ILE A 286 -0.83 -0.76 21.91
CA ILE A 286 -0.59 -1.39 23.20
C ILE A 286 0.87 -1.82 23.27
N HIS A 287 1.58 -1.32 24.28
CA HIS A 287 2.91 -1.77 24.66
C HIS A 287 2.83 -2.84 25.74
N GLU A 288 3.63 -3.89 25.60
CA GLU A 288 3.99 -4.80 26.69
C GLU A 288 5.37 -4.37 27.20
N ILE A 289 5.45 -4.01 28.48
CA ILE A 289 6.65 -3.46 29.11
C ILE A 289 7.12 -4.42 30.19
N GLU A 290 8.42 -4.71 30.22
CA GLU A 290 9.08 -5.53 31.23
C GLU A 290 10.21 -4.75 31.90
N ASN A 291 10.06 -4.44 33.18
CA ASN A 291 11.08 -3.71 33.94
C ASN A 291 11.67 -4.58 35.03
N LEU A 292 12.99 -4.45 35.26
CA LEU A 292 13.66 -5.08 36.39
C LEU A 292 13.36 -4.31 37.66
N VAL A 293 12.91 -5.03 38.69
CA VAL A 293 12.60 -4.47 40.01
C VAL A 293 13.80 -4.66 40.93
N PRO A 294 14.10 -3.70 41.83
CA PRO A 294 15.07 -3.91 42.90
C PRO A 294 14.76 -5.21 43.67
N GLY A 295 15.72 -6.14 43.72
CA GLY A 295 15.52 -7.49 44.28
C GLY A 295 15.41 -8.62 43.25
N GLY A 296 15.54 -8.32 41.94
CA GLY A 296 15.70 -9.35 40.90
C GLY A 296 14.40 -9.89 40.29
N GLY A 297 13.26 -9.26 40.57
CA GLY A 297 11.98 -9.55 39.94
C GLY A 297 11.80 -8.84 38.59
N VAL A 298 10.85 -9.31 37.78
CA VAL A 298 10.40 -8.63 36.55
C VAL A 298 8.96 -8.16 36.76
N GLU A 299 8.74 -6.86 36.67
CA GLU A 299 7.40 -6.28 36.62
C GLU A 299 6.95 -6.21 35.16
N LYS A 300 5.78 -6.80 34.86
CA LYS A 300 5.17 -6.76 33.54
C LYS A 300 3.93 -5.89 33.55
N ARG A 301 3.83 -4.99 32.58
CA ARG A 301 2.62 -4.16 32.41
C ARG A 301 2.22 -4.03 30.95
N ARG A 302 0.93 -3.85 30.74
CA ARG A 302 0.33 -3.56 29.43
C ARG A 302 -0.18 -2.13 29.45
N VAL A 303 0.31 -1.29 28.56
CA VAL A 303 0.01 0.14 28.54
C VAL A 303 -0.54 0.51 27.17
N PHE A 304 -1.70 1.16 27.14
CA PHE A 304 -2.16 1.86 25.96
C PHE A 304 -1.41 3.19 25.85
N PHE A 305 -0.76 3.45 24.71
CA PHE A 305 0.01 4.66 24.50
C PHE A 305 -0.57 5.50 23.37
N VAL A 306 -0.32 6.80 23.44
CA VAL A 306 -0.51 7.75 22.35
C VAL A 306 0.70 8.67 22.33
N ASN A 307 1.40 8.73 21.21
CA ASN A 307 2.58 9.54 20.99
C ASN A 307 2.30 10.55 19.87
N LYS A 308 2.45 11.85 20.16
CA LYS A 308 2.45 12.89 19.13
C LYS A 308 3.76 12.82 18.34
N ILE A 309 3.66 12.76 17.03
CA ILE A 309 4.80 12.76 16.11
C ILE A 309 4.74 14.04 15.28
N ASN A 310 5.82 14.80 15.28
CA ASN A 310 5.98 16.02 14.49
C ASN A 310 7.19 15.81 13.57
N LEU A 311 7.12 16.38 12.37
CA LEU A 311 8.14 16.25 11.33
C LEU A 311 9.01 17.50 11.19
#